data_AF-A0AA92TVD0-F1
#
_entry.id   AF-A0AA92TVD0-F1
#
_cell.length_a   1.000
_cell.length_b   1.000
_cell.length_c   1.000
_cell.angle_alpha   90.00
_cell.angle_beta   90.00
_cell.angle_gamma   90.00
#
_symmetry.space_group_name_H-M   'P 1'
#
loop_
_entity.id
_entity.type
_entity.pdbx_description
1 polymer ?
#
loop_
_entity_poly.entity_id
_entity_poly.type
_entity_poly.pdbx_seq_one_letter_code
_entity_poly.pdbx_strand_id
1 'polypeptide(L)'
;MNAYKNDVDDDEEYQNFLLRLNNASIFIHFSYEDGCGHAKNWCDFSKTFELVTRKMLKEYVSETKGGLVLNKNLWHTICSGDKKNDIQFPDFDLENRYKTRGFTESDIEDLFYGVTYAKKGKMISGSEYKLIVLPFGKNLKADDLKLFIEKKNESSIILSNEYSDDLISSVLGSSSTFTSFDFIFVKNGGTKPDTDLIEISNITRSTLNRVDSRNKIIAHQVYAERNKEIKIDKLERNKEKKEDYSLSICKSFRNLLGDVQMNTTGKVKIAASKKYESHILKVLPLIYKEDYYNDPSLLHSFVTNVESAIRLGGSQFWYKILKYDLMFILSIQNNKQNKYMEIINSASFKLGVKIGKMAKPLKKSIGSFEKNYVGLLSRRVSTKDDCIRFVTDISQKLVMHDGMWATMCAEVCDDLANLSESEYDKDQLSFGFLDGYFKYEPTDKKKDFQRRLEKILADYSDNEDLKDEVSKLNLIVDDINHKN
;
A
#
# COMPACT_ATOMS: atom_id res chain seq x y z
N MET A 1 -21.74 -9.37 39.04
CA MET A 1 -22.89 -8.70 38.38
C MET A 1 -24.22 -9.15 38.97
N ASN A 2 -24.57 -10.45 38.95
CA ASN A 2 -25.83 -10.90 39.57
C ASN A 2 -25.92 -10.68 41.09
N ALA A 3 -24.79 -10.60 41.80
CA ALA A 3 -24.79 -10.27 43.23
C ALA A 3 -25.23 -8.83 43.53
N TYR A 4 -24.85 -7.85 42.71
CA TYR A 4 -25.15 -6.43 42.95
C TYR A 4 -26.61 -6.08 42.61
N LYS A 5 -27.24 -6.84 41.70
CA LYS A 5 -28.66 -6.67 41.35
C LYS A 5 -29.59 -7.10 42.49
N ASN A 6 -29.11 -7.94 43.41
CA ASN A 6 -29.88 -8.37 44.57
C ASN A 6 -29.83 -7.38 45.75
N ASP A 7 -28.93 -6.39 45.69
CA ASP A 7 -28.70 -5.41 46.78
C ASP A 7 -29.19 -3.99 46.42
N VAL A 8 -29.71 -3.77 45.21
CA VAL A 8 -30.20 -2.46 44.73
C VAL A 8 -31.62 -2.62 44.20
N ASP A 9 -32.60 -2.17 44.97
CA ASP A 9 -34.04 -2.23 44.62
C ASP A 9 -34.46 -1.14 43.60
N ASP A 10 -33.57 -0.23 43.23
CA ASP A 10 -33.83 0.86 42.29
C ASP A 10 -33.17 0.61 40.93
N ASP A 11 -34.00 0.28 39.93
CA ASP A 11 -33.58 0.00 38.55
C ASP A 11 -32.86 1.20 37.90
N GLU A 12 -33.16 2.44 38.30
CA GLU A 12 -32.53 3.64 37.73
C GLU A 12 -31.08 3.81 38.24
N GLU A 13 -30.82 3.46 39.49
CA GLU A 13 -29.47 3.44 40.08
C GLU A 13 -28.61 2.32 39.47
N TYR A 14 -29.21 1.14 39.25
CA TYR A 14 -28.55 0.00 38.59
C TYR A 14 -28.18 0.33 37.13
N GLN A 15 -29.07 0.99 36.37
CA GLN A 15 -28.77 1.41 34.99
C GLN A 15 -27.67 2.48 34.94
N ASN A 16 -27.67 3.45 35.86
CA ASN A 16 -26.60 4.45 35.96
C ASN A 16 -25.25 3.84 36.35
N PHE A 17 -25.25 2.81 37.21
CA PHE A 17 -24.06 2.02 37.53
C PHE A 17 -23.51 1.27 36.31
N LEU A 18 -24.37 0.63 35.52
CA LEU A 18 -23.97 -0.04 34.27
C LEU A 18 -23.42 0.95 33.23
N LEU A 19 -24.02 2.14 33.12
CA LEU A 19 -23.53 3.22 32.25
C LEU A 19 -22.15 3.72 32.66
N ARG A 20 -21.85 3.80 33.98
CA ARG A 20 -20.52 4.15 34.49
C ARG A 20 -19.49 3.06 34.20
N LEU A 21 -19.89 1.78 34.27
CA LEU A 21 -19.02 0.64 33.94
C LEU A 21 -18.60 0.61 32.47
N ASN A 22 -19.42 1.16 31.55
CA ASN A 22 -19.10 1.23 30.12
C ASN A 22 -17.83 2.06 29.83
N ASN A 23 -17.43 2.95 30.74
CA ASN A 23 -16.22 3.75 30.65
C ASN A 23 -15.22 3.49 31.80
N ALA A 24 -15.48 2.52 32.67
CA ALA A 24 -14.64 2.22 33.82
C ALA A 24 -13.71 1.03 33.56
N SER A 25 -12.49 1.12 34.07
CA SER A 25 -11.60 -0.04 34.20
C SER A 25 -11.95 -0.77 35.50
N ILE A 26 -12.37 -2.03 35.39
CA ILE A 26 -12.60 -2.90 36.55
C ILE A 26 -11.25 -3.50 36.96
N PHE A 27 -10.78 -3.19 38.17
CA PHE A 27 -9.57 -3.79 38.74
C PHE A 27 -9.97 -4.84 39.77
N ILE A 28 -9.58 -6.09 39.53
CA ILE A 28 -9.74 -7.17 40.50
C ILE A 28 -8.53 -7.12 41.42
N HIS A 29 -8.77 -6.85 42.70
CA HIS A 29 -7.74 -6.92 43.73
C HIS A 29 -7.92 -8.17 44.58
N PHE A 30 -6.83 -8.90 44.81
CA PHE A 30 -6.80 -10.04 45.71
C PHE A 30 -6.33 -9.56 47.10
N SER A 31 -7.13 -9.83 48.12
CA SER A 31 -6.74 -9.67 49.52
C SER A 31 -6.24 -11.00 50.07
N TYR A 32 -5.21 -10.93 50.90
CA TYR A 32 -4.55 -12.05 51.55
C TYR A 32 -4.54 -11.78 53.05
N GLU A 33 -4.86 -12.76 53.89
CA GLU A 33 -4.69 -12.62 55.33
C GLU A 33 -3.22 -12.83 55.70
N ASP A 34 -2.65 -11.93 56.50
CA ASP A 34 -1.35 -12.15 57.10
C ASP A 34 -1.42 -13.14 58.27
N GLY A 35 -0.26 -13.52 58.83
CA GLY A 35 -0.19 -14.45 59.96
C GLY A 35 -0.84 -13.95 61.26
N CYS A 36 -1.37 -12.73 61.27
CA CYS A 36 -2.12 -12.13 62.37
C CYS A 36 -3.60 -11.89 62.01
N GLY A 37 -4.08 -12.38 60.85
CA GLY A 37 -5.46 -12.25 60.40
C GLY A 37 -5.82 -10.88 59.82
N HIS A 38 -4.84 -10.02 59.54
CA HIS A 38 -5.11 -8.74 58.88
C HIS A 38 -5.16 -8.92 57.37
N ALA A 39 -6.20 -8.38 56.75
CA ALA A 39 -6.30 -8.31 55.31
C ALA A 39 -5.20 -7.40 54.74
N LYS A 40 -4.35 -7.98 53.90
CA LYS A 40 -3.30 -7.30 53.14
C LYS A 40 -3.59 -7.40 51.65
N ASN A 41 -3.25 -6.36 50.93
CA ASN A 41 -3.31 -6.33 49.48
C ASN A 41 -1.94 -6.68 48.89
N TRP A 42 -1.92 -7.06 47.62
CA TRP A 42 -0.68 -7.35 46.87
C TRP A 42 0.40 -6.25 47.00
N CYS A 43 0.00 -4.98 47.06
CA CYS A 43 0.89 -3.83 47.26
C CYS A 43 1.56 -3.77 48.64
N ASP A 44 1.00 -4.44 49.66
CA ASP A 44 1.57 -4.51 51.01
C ASP A 44 2.70 -5.55 51.12
N PHE A 45 2.92 -6.34 50.06
CA PHE A 45 3.98 -7.35 49.96
C PHE A 45 5.17 -6.87 49.11
N SER A 46 5.52 -5.59 49.18
CA SER A 46 6.60 -4.99 48.37
C SER A 46 7.90 -5.80 48.41
N LYS A 47 8.31 -6.24 49.61
CA LYS A 47 9.53 -7.01 49.84
C LYS A 47 9.48 -8.42 49.23
N THR A 48 8.31 -9.05 49.23
CA THR A 48 8.11 -10.36 48.60
C THR A 48 8.17 -10.22 47.09
N PHE A 49 7.53 -9.19 46.53
CA PHE A 49 7.60 -8.87 45.10
C PHE A 49 9.04 -8.61 44.66
N GLU A 50 9.79 -7.82 45.42
CA GLU A 50 11.21 -7.54 45.14
C GLU A 50 12.03 -8.84 45.10
N LEU A 51 11.82 -9.76 46.06
CA LEU A 51 12.49 -11.07 46.08
C LEU A 51 12.10 -11.96 44.89
N VAL A 52 10.82 -11.97 44.52
CA VAL A 52 10.32 -12.73 43.36
C VAL A 52 10.89 -12.19 42.06
N THR A 53 10.85 -10.86 41.86
CA THR A 53 11.43 -10.18 40.68
C THR A 53 12.92 -10.47 40.60
N ARG A 54 13.66 -10.30 41.71
CA ARG A 54 15.10 -10.58 41.76
C ARG A 54 15.42 -12.04 41.41
N LYS A 55 14.60 -12.99 41.89
CA LYS A 55 14.78 -14.40 41.56
C LYS A 55 14.49 -14.68 40.09
N MET A 56 13.43 -14.10 39.53
CA MET A 56 13.12 -14.21 38.10
C MET A 56 14.25 -13.61 37.24
N LEU A 57 14.78 -12.43 37.59
CA LEU A 57 15.89 -11.79 36.88
C LEU A 57 17.14 -12.66 36.87
N LYS A 58 17.49 -13.28 38.02
CA LYS A 58 18.64 -14.19 38.15
C LYS A 58 18.58 -15.43 37.25
N GLU A 59 17.43 -15.79 36.69
CA GLU A 59 17.36 -16.86 35.68
C GLU A 59 17.96 -16.42 34.33
N TYR A 60 17.95 -15.11 34.03
CA TYR A 60 18.38 -14.56 32.76
C TYR A 60 19.76 -13.92 32.77
N VAL A 61 20.32 -13.66 33.95
CA VAL A 61 21.66 -13.08 34.12
C VAL A 61 22.53 -13.93 35.01
N SER A 62 23.86 -13.79 34.90
CA SER A 62 24.75 -14.23 35.96
C SER A 62 25.77 -13.16 36.35
N GLU A 63 26.11 -13.17 37.63
CA GLU A 63 27.06 -12.24 38.24
C GLU A 63 28.48 -12.51 37.75
N THR A 64 29.22 -11.42 37.50
CA THR A 64 30.63 -11.45 37.15
C THR A 64 31.37 -10.31 37.85
N LYS A 65 32.70 -10.31 37.75
CA LYS A 65 33.56 -9.23 38.27
C LYS A 65 33.24 -7.83 37.70
N GLY A 66 32.54 -7.73 36.57
CA GLY A 66 32.15 -6.46 35.95
C GLY A 66 30.65 -6.16 35.97
N GLY A 67 29.87 -6.85 36.81
CA GLY A 67 28.42 -6.69 36.91
C GLY A 67 27.63 -7.90 36.40
N LEU A 68 26.33 -7.69 36.16
CA LEU A 68 25.43 -8.71 35.62
C LEU A 68 25.65 -8.85 34.11
N VAL A 69 25.55 -10.07 33.61
CA VAL A 69 25.69 -10.35 32.18
C VAL A 69 24.62 -11.35 31.77
N LEU A 70 24.05 -11.16 30.58
CA LEU A 70 22.95 -11.98 30.09
C LEU A 70 23.41 -13.42 29.82
N ASN A 71 22.60 -14.38 30.24
CA ASN A 71 22.81 -15.81 30.00
C ASN A 71 22.45 -16.23 28.55
N LYS A 72 21.69 -15.38 27.85
CA LYS A 72 21.23 -15.59 26.47
C LYS A 72 21.28 -14.27 25.71
N ASN A 73 21.46 -14.33 24.39
CA ASN A 73 21.35 -13.16 23.54
C ASN A 73 19.92 -12.62 23.52
N LEU A 74 19.67 -11.60 24.33
CA LEU A 74 18.46 -10.77 24.30
C LEU A 74 18.62 -9.56 23.38
N TRP A 75 19.85 -9.16 23.05
CA TRP A 75 20.15 -8.01 22.18
C TRP A 75 21.37 -8.28 21.29
N HIS A 76 21.36 -7.76 20.06
CA HIS A 76 22.21 -8.23 18.96
C HIS A 76 23.72 -8.01 19.11
N THR A 77 24.15 -7.04 19.91
CA THR A 77 25.57 -6.65 20.11
C THR A 77 26.16 -7.12 21.45
N ILE A 78 25.40 -7.89 22.24
CA ILE A 78 25.76 -8.22 23.62
C ILE A 78 26.01 -9.72 23.71
N CYS A 79 27.29 -10.10 23.80
CA CYS A 79 27.72 -11.50 23.84
C CYS A 79 27.24 -12.19 25.14
N SER A 80 26.53 -13.32 24.99
CA SER A 80 26.11 -14.17 26.12
C SER A 80 27.15 -15.21 26.57
N GLY A 81 28.15 -15.48 25.71
CA GLY A 81 29.13 -16.55 25.82
C GLY A 81 28.63 -17.95 25.41
N ASP A 82 27.44 -18.07 24.81
CA ASP A 82 26.89 -19.35 24.33
C ASP A 82 27.41 -19.67 22.92
N LYS A 83 28.13 -20.79 22.80
CA LYS A 83 28.68 -21.29 21.52
C LYS A 83 27.64 -21.42 20.39
N LYS A 84 26.35 -21.58 20.71
CA LYS A 84 25.26 -21.62 19.71
C LYS A 84 24.71 -20.25 19.34
N ASN A 85 24.71 -19.29 20.26
CA ASN A 85 24.03 -18.00 20.08
C ASN A 85 25.01 -16.84 19.78
N ASP A 86 26.29 -16.98 20.12
CA ASP A 86 27.35 -15.98 19.94
C ASP A 86 28.26 -16.28 18.74
N ILE A 87 27.67 -16.64 17.61
CA ILE A 87 28.38 -16.89 16.35
C ILE A 87 29.24 -15.67 15.92
N GLN A 88 28.89 -14.48 16.42
CA GLN A 88 29.60 -13.22 16.18
C GLN A 88 30.95 -13.10 16.93
N PHE A 89 31.16 -13.91 17.98
CA PHE A 89 32.35 -13.87 18.84
C PHE A 89 32.99 -15.26 18.96
N PRO A 90 33.62 -15.79 17.89
CA PRO A 90 34.29 -17.09 17.94
C PRO A 90 35.40 -17.10 19.00
N ASP A 91 35.49 -18.20 19.76
CA ASP A 91 36.48 -18.44 20.82
C ASP A 91 36.50 -17.41 21.97
N PHE A 92 35.39 -16.70 22.18
CA PHE A 92 35.27 -15.73 23.24
C PHE A 92 35.11 -16.40 24.62
N ASP A 93 35.96 -16.00 25.57
CA ASP A 93 35.99 -16.57 26.92
C ASP A 93 34.81 -16.10 27.79
N LEU A 94 34.07 -17.07 28.34
CA LEU A 94 32.92 -16.88 29.20
C LEU A 94 33.23 -16.00 30.43
N GLU A 95 34.44 -16.08 30.98
CA GLU A 95 34.81 -15.25 32.14
C GLU A 95 34.93 -13.76 31.79
N ASN A 96 35.07 -13.43 30.50
CA ASN A 96 35.33 -12.10 30.00
C ASN A 96 34.11 -11.40 29.37
N ARG A 97 32.93 -12.04 29.36
CA ARG A 97 31.67 -11.53 28.77
C ARG A 97 31.22 -10.15 29.26
N TYR A 98 31.54 -9.79 30.49
CA TYR A 98 31.25 -8.47 31.06
C TYR A 98 32.00 -7.33 30.34
N LYS A 99 33.10 -7.65 29.64
CA LYS A 99 33.86 -6.68 28.84
C LYS A 99 33.09 -6.23 27.59
N THR A 100 32.14 -7.03 27.11
CA THR A 100 31.21 -6.65 26.03
C THR A 100 30.20 -5.65 26.57
N ARG A 101 29.52 -6.01 27.66
CA ARG A 101 28.65 -5.13 28.44
C ARG A 101 28.39 -5.74 29.82
N GLY A 102 28.69 -5.00 30.89
CA GLY A 102 28.20 -5.28 32.23
C GLY A 102 26.95 -4.45 32.51
N PHE A 103 25.97 -5.04 33.18
CA PHE A 103 24.72 -4.40 33.56
C PHE A 103 24.59 -4.29 35.08
N THR A 104 23.91 -3.24 35.53
CA THR A 104 23.32 -3.17 36.87
C THR A 104 21.96 -3.87 36.89
N GLU A 105 21.41 -4.11 38.08
CA GLU A 105 20.08 -4.71 38.24
C GLU A 105 18.99 -3.82 37.59
N SER A 106 19.11 -2.50 37.77
CA SER A 106 18.26 -1.49 37.10
C SER A 106 18.38 -1.54 35.58
N ASP A 107 19.59 -1.66 35.03
CA ASP A 107 19.77 -1.71 33.56
C ASP A 107 19.08 -2.94 32.95
N ILE A 108 19.03 -4.06 33.68
CA ILE A 108 18.35 -5.29 33.23
C ILE A 108 16.83 -5.11 33.27
N GLU A 109 16.29 -4.49 34.31
CA GLU A 109 14.87 -4.16 34.40
C GLU A 109 14.44 -3.24 33.24
N ASP A 110 15.25 -2.20 32.97
CA ASP A 110 15.05 -1.29 31.85
C ASP A 110 15.15 -2.01 30.50
N LEU A 111 16.07 -2.96 30.36
CA LEU A 111 16.20 -3.79 29.16
C LEU A 111 14.97 -4.66 28.94
N PHE A 112 14.48 -5.37 29.96
CA PHE A 112 13.27 -6.20 29.84
C PHE A 112 12.02 -5.37 29.55
N TYR A 113 11.95 -4.17 30.12
CA TYR A 113 10.95 -3.19 29.78
C TYR A 113 11.07 -2.83 28.29
N GLY A 114 12.22 -2.34 27.83
CA GLY A 114 12.49 -2.00 26.43
C GLY A 114 12.26 -3.13 25.43
N VAL A 115 12.58 -4.38 25.78
CA VAL A 115 12.31 -5.57 24.95
C VAL A 115 10.81 -5.80 24.75
N THR A 116 10.00 -5.54 25.78
CA THR A 116 8.54 -5.61 25.66
C THR A 116 8.00 -4.52 24.74
N TYR A 117 8.65 -3.36 24.72
CA TYR A 117 8.34 -2.24 23.82
C TYR A 117 8.69 -2.59 22.36
N ALA A 118 9.87 -3.17 22.14
CA ALA A 118 10.34 -3.58 20.81
C ALA A 118 9.46 -4.66 20.17
N LYS A 119 8.77 -5.50 20.95
CA LYS A 119 7.88 -6.54 20.39
C LYS A 119 6.63 -5.98 19.69
N LYS A 120 6.17 -4.76 20.03
CA LYS A 120 4.89 -4.17 19.56
C LYS A 120 4.99 -3.39 18.24
N GLY A 121 5.66 -3.97 17.24
CA GLY A 121 5.74 -3.38 15.90
C GLY A 121 4.46 -3.56 15.07
N LYS A 122 4.32 -2.75 14.01
CA LYS A 122 3.20 -2.79 13.06
C LYS A 122 3.54 -3.66 11.85
N MET A 123 2.66 -4.59 11.50
CA MET A 123 2.85 -5.44 10.32
C MET A 123 2.77 -4.60 9.03
N ILE A 124 3.73 -4.80 8.14
CA ILE A 124 3.69 -4.23 6.79
C ILE A 124 2.77 -5.10 5.95
N SER A 125 1.67 -4.51 5.47
CA SER A 125 0.58 -5.25 4.79
C SER A 125 1.09 -6.10 3.63
N GLY A 126 0.72 -7.39 3.64
CA GLY A 126 1.13 -8.35 2.61
C GLY A 126 2.59 -8.80 2.70
N SER A 127 3.27 -8.65 3.82
CA SER A 127 4.65 -9.15 4.02
C SER A 127 4.81 -9.86 5.37
N GLU A 128 5.92 -10.59 5.53
CA GLU A 128 6.36 -11.13 6.83
C GLU A 128 7.11 -10.07 7.66
N TYR A 129 7.17 -8.82 7.20
CA TYR A 129 7.90 -7.75 7.88
C TYR A 129 7.03 -6.95 8.82
N LYS A 130 7.67 -6.47 9.87
CA LYS A 130 7.10 -5.62 10.91
C LYS A 130 7.98 -4.39 11.07
N LEU A 131 7.36 -3.23 11.22
CA LEU A 131 8.02 -1.97 11.55
C LEU A 131 7.84 -1.69 13.04
N ILE A 132 8.94 -1.68 13.77
CA ILE A 132 9.00 -1.19 15.15
C ILE A 132 9.41 0.28 15.08
N VAL A 133 8.72 1.12 15.84
CA VAL A 133 9.01 2.56 15.92
C VAL A 133 9.34 2.91 17.35
N LEU A 134 10.55 3.42 17.56
CA LEU A 134 11.02 3.87 18.88
C LEU A 134 11.04 5.40 18.90
N PRO A 135 10.24 6.04 19.76
CA PRO A 135 10.17 7.50 19.80
C PRO A 135 11.27 8.10 20.68
N PHE A 136 11.80 9.24 20.25
CA PHE A 136 12.73 10.09 20.98
C PHE A 136 12.14 11.48 21.16
N GLY A 137 12.41 12.10 22.30
CA GLY A 137 11.85 13.41 22.63
C GLY A 137 12.59 14.06 23.78
N LYS A 138 12.31 15.34 24.01
CA LYS A 138 12.87 16.07 25.16
C LYS A 138 11.91 15.94 26.34
N ASN A 139 12.46 15.63 27.52
CA ASN A 139 11.72 15.53 28.78
C ASN A 139 10.57 14.50 28.76
N LEU A 140 10.78 13.36 28.09
CA LEU A 140 9.79 12.28 28.04
C LEU A 140 9.51 11.72 29.44
N LYS A 141 8.23 11.55 29.76
CA LYS A 141 7.77 10.83 30.95
C LYS A 141 7.40 9.40 30.58
N ALA A 142 7.39 8.50 31.58
CA ALA A 142 6.98 7.12 31.37
C ALA A 142 5.57 7.00 30.76
N ASP A 143 4.64 7.89 31.14
CA ASP A 143 3.29 7.88 30.60
C ASP A 143 3.21 8.33 29.14
N ASP A 144 4.15 9.15 28.65
CA ASP A 144 4.22 9.51 27.23
C ASP A 144 4.51 8.26 26.38
N LEU A 145 5.44 7.43 26.85
CA LEU A 145 5.83 6.18 26.20
C LEU A 145 4.71 5.13 26.25
N LYS A 146 3.98 5.03 27.37
CA LYS A 146 2.79 4.17 27.47
C LYS A 146 1.71 4.61 26.49
N LEU A 147 1.41 5.91 26.42
CA LEU A 147 0.42 6.47 25.52
C LEU A 147 0.76 6.24 24.04
N PHE A 148 2.04 6.36 23.67
CA PHE A 148 2.51 6.09 22.30
C PHE A 148 2.19 4.65 21.85
N ILE A 149 2.16 3.71 22.79
CA ILE A 149 1.92 2.30 22.53
C ILE A 149 0.44 1.93 22.63
N GLU A 150 -0.27 2.46 23.62
CA GLU A 150 -1.66 2.11 23.91
C GLU A 150 -2.66 2.79 22.96
N LYS A 151 -2.39 4.04 22.53
CA LYS A 151 -3.26 4.77 21.60
C LYS A 151 -2.93 4.44 20.15
N LYS A 152 -3.35 3.26 19.70
CA LYS A 152 -3.48 2.96 18.27
C LYS A 152 -4.93 2.66 17.96
N ASN A 153 -5.78 3.68 18.03
CA ASN A 153 -7.13 3.64 17.48
C ASN A 153 -7.02 3.76 15.95
N GLU A 154 -6.36 2.78 15.31
CA GLU A 154 -6.07 2.77 13.88
C GLU A 154 -7.37 2.80 13.07
N SER A 155 -8.41 2.15 13.59
CA SER A 155 -9.76 2.12 13.04
C SER A 155 -10.30 3.52 12.74
N SER A 156 -10.13 4.49 13.65
CA SER A 156 -10.68 5.85 13.48
C SER A 156 -9.81 6.75 12.59
N ILE A 157 -8.50 6.51 12.49
CA ILE A 157 -7.60 7.22 11.56
C ILE A 157 -7.81 6.73 10.12
N ILE A 158 -7.99 5.41 9.93
CA ILE A 158 -8.24 4.78 8.62
C ILE A 158 -9.61 5.18 8.07
N LEU A 159 -10.64 5.28 8.94
CA LEU A 159 -12.00 5.63 8.53
C LEU A 159 -12.18 7.11 8.14
N SER A 160 -11.24 7.99 8.48
CA SER A 160 -11.37 9.44 8.28
C SER A 160 -10.60 10.00 7.08
N ASN A 161 -9.75 9.22 6.39
CA ASN A 161 -8.95 9.72 5.26
C ASN A 161 -9.04 8.83 4.01
N GLU A 162 -9.12 9.47 2.83
CA GLU A 162 -9.09 8.79 1.51
C GLU A 162 -7.69 8.23 1.16
N TYR A 163 -6.65 8.82 1.76
CA TYR A 163 -5.29 8.31 1.79
C TYR A 163 -4.91 7.95 3.22
N SER A 164 -4.55 6.69 3.45
CA SER A 164 -4.01 6.23 4.73
C SER A 164 -2.68 5.52 4.49
N ASP A 165 -1.57 6.22 4.75
CA ASP A 165 -0.32 5.53 5.07
C ASP A 165 -0.35 5.15 6.54
N ASP A 166 -0.89 3.96 6.78
CA ASP A 166 -1.05 3.35 8.09
C ASP A 166 0.25 3.35 8.90
N LEU A 167 1.42 3.32 8.26
CA LEU A 167 2.71 3.29 8.95
C LEU A 167 3.07 4.68 9.51
N ILE A 168 3.13 5.73 8.67
CA ILE A 168 3.51 7.08 9.12
C ILE A 168 2.41 7.73 9.96
N SER A 169 1.15 7.63 9.53
CA SER A 169 0.01 8.29 10.20
C SER A 169 -0.12 7.86 11.67
N SER A 170 0.15 6.59 11.96
CA SER A 170 0.16 6.06 13.33
C SER A 170 1.25 6.69 14.20
N VAL A 171 2.42 7.00 13.62
CA VAL A 171 3.53 7.66 14.31
C VAL A 171 3.21 9.13 14.55
N LEU A 172 2.65 9.83 13.56
CA LEU A 172 2.34 11.25 13.66
C LEU A 172 1.12 11.56 14.54
N GLY A 173 0.20 10.61 14.73
CA GLY A 173 -0.92 10.74 15.66
C GLY A 173 -0.52 10.82 17.14
N SER A 174 0.76 10.64 17.46
CA SER A 174 1.32 10.70 18.81
C SER A 174 1.60 12.13 19.30
N SER A 175 1.87 12.26 20.60
CA SER A 175 2.21 13.52 21.29
C SER A 175 3.27 14.36 20.55
N SER A 176 3.12 15.68 20.59
CA SER A 176 4.10 16.64 20.05
C SER A 176 5.42 16.67 20.84
N THR A 177 5.49 16.00 22.00
CA THR A 177 6.72 15.85 22.79
C THR A 177 7.80 15.00 22.10
N PHE A 178 7.40 14.12 21.17
CA PHE A 178 8.31 13.32 20.36
C PHE A 178 8.90 14.16 19.22
N THR A 179 10.24 14.23 19.16
CA THR A 179 10.99 15.03 18.18
C THR A 179 11.56 14.21 17.04
N SER A 180 11.90 12.95 17.30
CA SER A 180 12.46 12.02 16.30
C SER A 180 12.09 10.58 16.62
N PHE A 181 12.36 9.68 15.68
CA PHE A 181 11.98 8.28 15.75
C PHE A 181 13.05 7.41 15.12
N ASP A 182 13.30 6.24 15.72
CA ASP A 182 14.07 5.16 15.11
C ASP A 182 13.10 4.13 14.55
N PHE A 183 13.31 3.76 13.29
CA PHE A 183 12.49 2.82 12.55
C PHE A 183 13.29 1.53 12.38
N ILE A 184 12.83 0.45 13.01
CA ILE A 184 13.47 -0.87 12.95
C ILE A 184 12.56 -1.80 12.16
N PHE A 185 13.02 -2.21 10.99
CA PHE A 185 12.38 -3.21 10.16
C PHE A 185 12.86 -4.59 10.60
N VAL A 186 11.90 -5.45 10.97
CA VAL A 186 12.18 -6.81 11.44
C VAL A 186 11.40 -7.82 10.64
N LYS A 187 11.96 -9.02 10.48
CA LYS A 187 11.22 -10.20 10.03
C LYS A 187 10.48 -10.79 11.21
N ASN A 188 9.16 -10.95 11.06
CA ASN A 188 8.32 -11.56 12.07
C ASN A 188 8.74 -13.02 12.28
N GLY A 189 9.16 -13.35 13.50
CA GLY A 189 9.56 -14.71 13.87
C GLY A 189 8.37 -15.63 14.17
N GLY A 190 7.16 -15.08 14.32
CA GLY A 190 5.96 -15.82 14.69
C GLY A 190 6.09 -16.40 16.10
N THR A 191 6.45 -17.68 16.18
CA THR A 191 6.76 -18.36 17.46
C THR A 191 8.23 -18.24 17.87
N LYS A 192 9.10 -17.80 16.96
CA LYS A 192 10.52 -17.50 17.20
C LYS A 192 10.72 -16.00 17.46
N PRO A 193 11.85 -15.59 18.04
CA PRO A 193 12.21 -14.18 18.11
C PRO A 193 12.23 -13.54 16.72
N ASP A 194 11.87 -12.26 16.66
CA ASP A 194 12.00 -11.48 15.44
C ASP A 194 13.47 -11.36 15.03
N THR A 195 13.70 -11.15 13.73
CA THR A 195 15.05 -10.92 13.19
C THR A 195 15.15 -9.51 12.66
N ASP A 196 16.03 -8.70 13.25
CA ASP A 196 16.27 -7.34 12.78
C ASP A 196 16.90 -7.35 11.38
N LEU A 197 16.38 -6.49 10.50
CA LEU A 197 16.80 -6.41 9.09
C LEU A 197 17.46 -5.07 8.78
N ILE A 198 16.78 -3.96 9.11
CA ILE A 198 17.23 -2.60 8.80
C ILE A 198 16.84 -1.70 9.96
N GLU A 199 17.78 -0.90 10.45
CA GLU A 199 17.51 0.21 11.36
C GLU A 199 17.73 1.54 10.64
N ILE A 200 16.80 2.47 10.85
CA ILE A 200 16.94 3.86 10.46
C ILE A 200 16.78 4.71 11.71
N SER A 201 17.89 5.25 12.19
CA SER A 201 17.87 6.08 13.39
C SER A 201 17.61 7.55 13.06
N ASN A 202 17.02 8.24 14.03
CA ASN A 202 16.85 9.69 14.10
C ASN A 202 16.05 10.31 12.94
N ILE A 203 14.97 9.67 12.49
CA ILE A 203 14.03 10.29 11.57
C ILE A 203 13.27 11.38 12.32
N THR A 204 13.49 12.65 11.95
CA THR A 204 12.83 13.76 12.64
C THR A 204 11.33 13.78 12.36
N ARG A 205 10.54 14.23 13.35
CA ARG A 205 9.09 14.40 13.18
C ARG A 205 8.75 15.37 12.06
N SER A 206 9.55 16.41 11.86
CA SER A 206 9.38 17.38 10.76
C SER A 206 9.59 16.73 9.39
N THR A 207 10.61 15.86 9.24
CA THR A 207 10.81 15.04 8.04
C THR A 207 9.60 14.15 7.76
N LEU A 208 9.13 13.39 8.76
CA LEU A 208 7.95 12.53 8.59
C LEU A 208 6.68 13.32 8.23
N ASN A 209 6.45 14.47 8.88
CA ASN A 209 5.34 15.36 8.53
C ASN A 209 5.42 15.85 7.08
N ARG A 210 6.61 16.21 6.60
CA ARG A 210 6.84 16.66 5.22
C ARG A 210 6.55 15.54 4.22
N VAL A 211 7.08 14.34 4.47
CA VAL A 211 6.85 13.15 3.65
C VAL A 211 5.38 12.79 3.59
N ASP A 212 4.72 12.67 4.75
CA ASP A 212 3.29 12.34 4.85
C ASP A 212 2.41 13.36 4.15
N SER A 213 2.62 14.66 4.41
CA SER A 213 1.84 15.74 3.80
C SER A 213 2.00 15.76 2.29
N ARG A 214 3.23 15.64 1.78
CA ARG A 214 3.48 15.60 0.34
C ARG A 214 2.82 14.38 -0.30
N ASN A 215 2.99 13.19 0.28
CA ASN A 215 2.43 11.96 -0.27
C ASN A 215 0.88 12.00 -0.24
N LYS A 216 0.28 12.56 0.80
CA LYS A 216 -1.17 12.83 0.89
C LYS A 216 -1.67 13.72 -0.25
N ILE A 217 -0.99 14.84 -0.51
CA ILE A 217 -1.37 15.77 -1.58
C ILE A 217 -1.33 15.05 -2.94
N ILE A 218 -0.25 14.33 -3.22
CA ILE A 218 -0.10 13.56 -4.46
C ILE A 218 -1.20 12.50 -4.56
N ALA A 219 -1.43 11.74 -3.49
CA ALA A 219 -2.47 10.72 -3.47
C ALA A 219 -3.86 11.30 -3.75
N HIS A 220 -4.23 12.43 -3.11
CA HIS A 220 -5.51 13.08 -3.37
C HIS A 220 -5.66 13.52 -4.83
N GLN A 221 -4.61 14.07 -5.45
CA GLN A 221 -4.62 14.45 -6.86
C GLN A 221 -4.85 13.23 -7.77
N VAL A 222 -4.07 12.16 -7.55
CA VAL A 222 -4.19 10.91 -8.33
C VAL A 222 -5.55 10.25 -8.12
N TYR A 223 -6.06 10.25 -6.89
CA TYR A 223 -7.36 9.69 -6.53
C TYR A 223 -8.51 10.46 -7.19
N ALA A 224 -8.44 11.78 -7.22
CA ALA A 224 -9.43 12.62 -7.89
C ALA A 224 -9.45 12.35 -9.40
N GLU A 225 -8.30 12.18 -10.05
CA GLU A 225 -8.22 11.77 -11.45
C GLU A 225 -8.80 10.37 -11.68
N ARG A 226 -8.46 9.43 -10.81
CA ARG A 226 -8.98 8.06 -10.87
C ARG A 226 -10.49 8.03 -10.80
N ASN A 227 -11.10 8.79 -9.89
CA ASN A 227 -12.55 8.77 -9.71
C ASN A 227 -13.31 9.41 -10.89
N LYS A 228 -12.64 10.22 -11.72
CA LYS A 228 -13.21 10.68 -12.99
C LYS A 228 -13.29 9.55 -14.02
N GLU A 229 -12.29 8.65 -14.06
CA GLU A 229 -12.22 7.54 -15.03
C GLU A 229 -12.88 6.23 -14.55
N ILE A 230 -12.85 5.97 -13.24
CA ILE A 230 -13.48 4.84 -12.58
C ILE A 230 -14.63 5.42 -11.77
N LYS A 231 -15.87 5.21 -12.24
CA LYS A 231 -17.08 5.50 -11.47
C LYS A 231 -17.20 4.50 -10.32
N ILE A 232 -16.29 4.58 -9.36
CA ILE A 232 -16.41 3.87 -8.09
C ILE A 232 -17.52 4.63 -7.36
N ASP A 233 -18.70 4.02 -7.26
CA ASP A 233 -19.80 4.57 -6.46
C ASP A 233 -19.24 5.00 -5.09
N LYS A 234 -19.65 6.19 -4.65
CA LYS A 234 -19.21 6.85 -3.41
C LYS A 234 -19.09 5.87 -2.25
N LEU A 235 -18.14 6.17 -1.36
CA LEU A 235 -17.71 5.50 -0.12
C LEU A 235 -18.75 4.63 0.63
N GLU A 236 -20.04 4.99 0.57
CA GLU A 236 -21.13 4.34 1.29
C GLU A 236 -21.38 2.89 0.85
N ARG A 237 -21.32 2.56 -0.45
CA ARG A 237 -21.50 1.15 -0.92
C ARG A 237 -20.27 0.26 -0.69
N ASN A 238 -19.08 0.85 -0.56
CA ASN A 238 -17.83 0.11 -0.35
C ASN A 238 -17.64 -0.31 1.11
N LYS A 239 -18.24 0.40 2.07
CA LYS A 239 -18.30 -0.02 3.48
C LYS A 239 -19.08 -1.33 3.65
N GLU A 240 -20.15 -1.53 2.89
CA GLU A 240 -20.94 -2.77 2.90
C GLU A 240 -20.21 -3.95 2.23
N LYS A 241 -19.34 -3.69 1.24
CA LYS A 241 -18.61 -4.73 0.49
C LYS A 241 -17.18 -5.01 0.99
N LYS A 242 -16.66 -4.26 1.97
CA LYS A 242 -15.27 -4.33 2.46
C LYS A 242 -14.19 -4.19 1.38
N GLU A 243 -14.50 -3.56 0.25
CA GLU A 243 -13.52 -3.33 -0.82
C GLU A 243 -12.86 -1.97 -0.60
N ASP A 244 -11.64 -1.99 -0.05
CA ASP A 244 -10.82 -0.81 0.11
C ASP A 244 -10.07 -0.54 -1.20
N TYR A 245 -10.32 0.62 -1.82
CA TYR A 245 -9.60 1.14 -2.99
C TYR A 245 -8.83 2.43 -2.66
N SER A 246 -8.57 2.74 -1.38
CA SER A 246 -7.66 3.84 -1.02
C SER A 246 -6.28 3.63 -1.65
N LEU A 247 -5.62 4.74 -1.98
CA LEU A 247 -4.21 4.72 -2.35
C LEU A 247 -3.40 4.67 -1.06
N SER A 248 -2.47 3.72 -0.97
CA SER A 248 -1.47 3.67 0.09
C SER A 248 -0.18 3.08 -0.47
N ILE A 249 0.96 3.50 0.08
CA ILE A 249 2.28 3.14 -0.46
C ILE A 249 2.43 1.61 -0.56
N CYS A 250 2.23 0.91 0.55
CA CYS A 250 2.36 -0.55 0.59
C CYS A 250 1.40 -1.26 -0.37
N LYS A 251 0.14 -0.81 -0.44
CA LYS A 251 -0.87 -1.42 -1.29
C LYS A 251 -0.61 -1.21 -2.77
N SER A 252 -0.21 -0.01 -3.17
CA SER A 252 0.12 0.29 -4.56
C SER A 252 1.37 -0.49 -5.00
N PHE A 253 2.42 -0.57 -4.17
CA PHE A 253 3.55 -1.47 -4.44
C PHE A 253 3.13 -2.94 -4.53
N ARG A 254 2.24 -3.41 -3.64
CA ARG A 254 1.72 -4.78 -3.67
C ARG A 254 0.97 -5.07 -4.96
N ASN A 255 0.16 -4.14 -5.44
CA ASN A 255 -0.58 -4.31 -6.69
C ASN A 255 0.38 -4.31 -7.91
N LEU A 256 1.41 -3.45 -7.90
CA LEU A 256 2.37 -3.37 -9.00
C LEU A 256 3.36 -4.53 -9.05
N LEU A 257 3.79 -5.06 -7.90
CA LEU A 257 4.85 -6.07 -7.79
C LEU A 257 4.35 -7.46 -7.35
N GLY A 258 3.07 -7.57 -7.01
CA GLY A 258 2.44 -8.81 -6.60
C GLY A 258 2.17 -9.76 -7.76
N ASP A 259 1.78 -10.98 -7.41
CA ASP A 259 1.45 -12.03 -8.37
C ASP A 259 -0.03 -11.98 -8.74
N VAL A 260 -0.29 -11.96 -10.04
CA VAL A 260 -1.65 -12.01 -10.58
C VAL A 260 -2.14 -13.45 -10.59
N GLN A 261 -3.25 -13.72 -9.91
CA GLN A 261 -3.82 -15.06 -9.79
C GLN A 261 -5.35 -15.02 -9.71
N MET A 262 -5.98 -16.18 -9.89
CA MET A 262 -7.41 -16.33 -9.63
C MET A 262 -7.67 -16.55 -8.14
N ASN A 263 -8.72 -15.94 -7.61
CA ASN A 263 -9.23 -16.26 -6.30
C ASN A 263 -10.10 -17.53 -6.34
N THR A 264 -10.57 -17.97 -5.17
CA THR A 264 -11.46 -19.13 -5.03
C THR A 264 -12.81 -18.99 -5.75
N THR A 265 -13.21 -17.77 -6.11
CA THR A 265 -14.44 -17.47 -6.85
C THR A 265 -14.21 -17.27 -8.36
N GLY A 266 -13.01 -17.57 -8.86
CA GLY A 266 -12.66 -17.46 -10.29
C GLY A 266 -12.45 -16.02 -10.77
N LYS A 267 -12.34 -15.04 -9.87
CA LYS A 267 -12.03 -13.64 -10.19
C LYS A 267 -10.53 -13.38 -10.07
N VAL A 268 -10.00 -12.58 -10.99
CA VAL A 268 -8.61 -12.11 -10.94
C VAL A 268 -8.39 -11.28 -9.67
N LYS A 269 -7.30 -11.56 -8.96
CA LYS A 269 -6.76 -10.78 -7.85
C LYS A 269 -5.25 -10.64 -7.98
N ILE A 270 -4.69 -9.62 -7.34
CA ILE A 270 -3.25 -9.48 -7.16
C ILE A 270 -2.93 -9.75 -5.70
N ALA A 271 -2.08 -10.74 -5.46
CA ALA A 271 -1.63 -11.08 -4.11
C ALA A 271 -0.18 -10.67 -3.90
N ALA A 272 0.20 -10.51 -2.64
CA ALA A 272 1.59 -10.27 -2.29
C ALA A 272 2.48 -11.42 -2.77
N SER A 273 3.64 -11.06 -3.29
CA SER A 273 4.66 -11.96 -3.83
C SER A 273 5.97 -11.79 -3.06
N LYS A 274 6.90 -12.75 -3.20
CA LYS A 274 8.27 -12.61 -2.66
C LYS A 274 9.03 -11.43 -3.30
N LYS A 275 8.70 -11.07 -4.54
CA LYS A 275 9.21 -9.89 -5.23
C LYS A 275 8.75 -8.61 -4.54
N TYR A 276 7.45 -8.46 -4.28
CA TYR A 276 6.90 -7.33 -3.51
C TYR A 276 7.56 -7.24 -2.13
N GLU A 277 7.61 -8.36 -1.41
CA GLU A 277 8.17 -8.42 -0.07
C GLU A 277 9.63 -7.93 -0.07
N SER A 278 10.49 -8.53 -0.90
CA SER A 278 11.90 -8.12 -0.97
C SER A 278 12.10 -6.66 -1.39
N HIS A 279 11.17 -6.11 -2.17
CA HIS A 279 11.23 -4.73 -2.68
C HIS A 279 10.78 -3.70 -1.64
N ILE A 280 9.67 -3.97 -0.94
CA ILE A 280 9.09 -3.01 0.01
C ILE A 280 10.04 -2.75 1.18
N LEU A 281 10.81 -3.76 1.61
CA LEU A 281 11.86 -3.62 2.63
C LEU A 281 12.97 -2.66 2.20
N LYS A 282 13.30 -2.60 0.90
CA LYS A 282 14.34 -1.72 0.37
C LYS A 282 13.84 -0.29 0.16
N VAL A 283 12.59 -0.14 -0.30
CA VAL A 283 12.06 1.15 -0.74
C VAL A 283 11.44 1.98 0.39
N LEU A 284 10.76 1.37 1.37
CA LEU A 284 10.20 2.13 2.49
C LEU A 284 11.25 2.97 3.25
N PRO A 285 12.45 2.44 3.57
CA PRO A 285 13.54 3.24 4.11
C PRO A 285 13.88 4.49 3.29
N LEU A 286 13.96 4.33 1.97
CA LEU A 286 14.32 5.42 1.05
C LEU A 286 13.21 6.48 1.01
N ILE A 287 11.94 6.07 1.05
CA ILE A 287 10.80 7.01 1.09
C ILE A 287 10.86 7.84 2.37
N TYR A 288 11.06 7.21 3.52
CA TYR A 288 11.07 7.91 4.81
C TYR A 288 12.29 8.80 5.02
N LYS A 289 13.42 8.49 4.36
CA LYS A 289 14.61 9.34 4.32
C LYS A 289 14.59 10.43 3.24
N GLU A 290 13.55 10.46 2.41
CA GLU A 290 13.51 11.31 1.21
C GLU A 290 14.63 11.03 0.20
N ASP A 291 15.09 9.79 0.14
CA ASP A 291 16.11 9.30 -0.81
C ASP A 291 15.53 8.40 -1.93
N TYR A 292 14.21 8.40 -2.10
CA TYR A 292 13.53 7.59 -3.12
C TYR A 292 13.48 8.33 -4.47
N TYR A 293 14.47 8.11 -5.36
CA TYR A 293 14.59 8.83 -6.63
C TYR A 293 14.24 8.02 -7.88
N ASN A 294 14.59 6.74 -7.96
CA ASN A 294 14.37 5.96 -9.18
C ASN A 294 14.03 4.51 -8.85
N ASP A 295 13.01 3.99 -9.53
CA ASP A 295 12.59 2.60 -9.43
C ASP A 295 12.26 2.06 -10.82
N PRO A 296 13.27 1.51 -11.53
CA PRO A 296 13.10 1.04 -12.91
C PRO A 296 12.21 -0.20 -13.00
N SER A 297 11.95 -0.88 -11.88
CA SER A 297 11.19 -2.13 -11.87
C SER A 297 9.69 -1.92 -12.06
N LEU A 298 9.18 -0.71 -11.77
CA LEU A 298 7.75 -0.45 -11.68
C LEU A 298 7.01 -0.55 -13.00
N LEU A 299 7.54 0.10 -14.04
CA LEU A 299 6.87 0.16 -15.35
C LEU A 299 6.77 -1.23 -15.97
N HIS A 300 7.88 -1.98 -15.95
CA HIS A 300 7.90 -3.36 -16.43
C HIS A 300 6.92 -4.26 -15.67
N SER A 301 6.85 -4.12 -14.35
CA SER A 301 5.94 -4.91 -13.50
C SER A 301 4.48 -4.54 -13.75
N PHE A 302 4.19 -3.25 -13.92
CA PHE A 302 2.88 -2.76 -14.33
C PHE A 302 2.41 -3.43 -15.63
N VAL A 303 3.23 -3.38 -16.70
CA VAL A 303 2.90 -3.99 -18.00
C VAL A 303 2.64 -5.48 -17.83
N THR A 304 3.56 -6.19 -17.17
CA THR A 304 3.47 -7.64 -16.96
C THR A 304 2.21 -8.04 -16.18
N ASN A 305 1.84 -7.26 -15.16
CA ASN A 305 0.66 -7.55 -14.34
C ASN A 305 -0.64 -7.26 -15.10
N VAL A 306 -0.71 -6.19 -15.89
CA VAL A 306 -1.88 -5.93 -16.76
C VAL A 306 -2.04 -7.05 -17.79
N GLU A 307 -0.95 -7.44 -18.46
CA GLU A 307 -0.98 -8.55 -19.42
C GLU A 307 -1.45 -9.87 -18.78
N SER A 308 -0.92 -10.18 -17.60
CA SER A 308 -1.30 -11.39 -16.85
C SER A 308 -2.76 -11.37 -16.43
N ALA A 309 -3.26 -10.22 -15.98
CA ALA A 309 -4.67 -10.05 -15.65
C ALA A 309 -5.56 -10.29 -16.88
N ILE A 310 -5.20 -9.74 -18.05
CA ILE A 310 -5.94 -9.94 -19.29
C ILE A 310 -5.94 -11.41 -19.73
N ARG A 311 -4.80 -12.11 -19.64
CA ARG A 311 -4.72 -13.55 -19.97
C ARG A 311 -5.65 -14.39 -19.08
N LEU A 312 -5.76 -14.03 -17.81
CA LEU A 312 -6.69 -14.64 -16.86
C LEU A 312 -8.15 -14.17 -17.03
N GLY A 313 -8.48 -13.37 -18.05
CA GLY A 313 -9.85 -12.89 -18.27
C GLY A 313 -10.26 -11.73 -17.36
N GLY A 314 -9.30 -11.05 -16.74
CA GLY A 314 -9.49 -9.77 -16.08
C GLY A 314 -9.98 -8.70 -17.06
N SER A 315 -10.80 -7.78 -16.56
CA SER A 315 -11.33 -6.69 -17.38
C SER A 315 -10.38 -5.48 -17.41
N GLN A 316 -10.72 -4.48 -18.23
CA GLN A 316 -10.07 -3.15 -18.25
C GLN A 316 -9.95 -2.48 -16.87
N PHE A 317 -10.69 -2.96 -15.87
CA PHE A 317 -10.61 -2.52 -14.50
C PHE A 317 -9.18 -2.63 -13.93
N TRP A 318 -8.49 -3.75 -14.15
CA TRP A 318 -7.13 -3.95 -13.61
C TRP A 318 -6.11 -3.02 -14.25
N TYR A 319 -6.26 -2.72 -15.55
CA TYR A 319 -5.48 -1.68 -16.21
C TYR A 319 -5.66 -0.32 -15.50
N LYS A 320 -6.92 0.10 -15.27
CA LYS A 320 -7.21 1.38 -14.62
C LYS A 320 -6.63 1.43 -13.21
N ILE A 321 -6.87 0.41 -12.38
CA ILE A 321 -6.33 0.37 -11.01
C ILE A 321 -4.80 0.47 -11.02
N LEU A 322 -4.13 -0.38 -11.79
CA LEU A 322 -2.67 -0.43 -11.83
C LEU A 322 -2.03 0.84 -12.42
N LYS A 323 -2.70 1.50 -13.38
CA LYS A 323 -2.25 2.79 -13.94
C LYS A 323 -2.16 3.85 -12.86
N TYR A 324 -3.19 3.94 -12.00
CA TYR A 324 -3.20 4.93 -10.93
C TYR A 324 -2.29 4.56 -9.76
N ASP A 325 -2.10 3.27 -9.47
CA ASP A 325 -1.06 2.81 -8.55
C ASP A 325 0.33 3.20 -9.07
N LEU A 326 0.61 3.00 -10.36
CA LEU A 326 1.87 3.38 -11.00
C LEU A 326 2.08 4.90 -10.97
N MET A 327 1.05 5.67 -11.33
CA MET A 327 1.06 7.14 -11.28
C MET A 327 1.38 7.63 -9.88
N PHE A 328 0.74 7.06 -8.85
CA PHE A 328 0.99 7.43 -7.46
C PHE A 328 2.44 7.15 -7.05
N ILE A 329 2.92 5.93 -7.23
CA ILE A 329 4.27 5.52 -6.78
C ILE A 329 5.38 6.27 -7.54
N LEU A 330 5.22 6.54 -8.83
CA LEU A 330 6.19 7.34 -9.58
C LEU A 330 6.17 8.82 -9.18
N SER A 331 5.00 9.35 -8.80
CA SER A 331 4.86 10.76 -8.42
C SER A 331 5.44 11.07 -7.04
N ILE A 332 5.50 10.09 -6.13
CA ILE A 332 6.15 10.28 -4.82
C ILE A 332 7.68 10.24 -4.88
N GLN A 333 8.28 9.83 -6.01
CA GLN A 333 9.74 9.88 -6.17
C GLN A 333 10.26 11.32 -6.11
N ASN A 334 11.44 11.52 -5.53
CA ASN A 334 12.01 12.83 -5.20
C ASN A 334 12.71 13.51 -6.39
N ASN A 335 12.14 13.37 -7.58
CA ASN A 335 12.67 13.97 -8.79
C ASN A 335 12.13 15.40 -8.97
N LYS A 336 12.95 16.25 -9.61
CA LYS A 336 12.50 17.59 -10.04
C LYS A 336 11.38 17.51 -11.09
N GLN A 337 11.43 16.50 -11.95
CA GLN A 337 10.43 16.19 -12.96
C GLN A 337 9.69 14.91 -12.56
N ASN A 338 8.37 14.91 -12.72
CA ASN A 338 7.56 13.74 -12.41
C ASN A 338 7.86 12.61 -13.40
N LYS A 339 8.37 11.47 -12.91
CA LYS A 339 8.73 10.30 -13.73
C LYS A 339 7.57 9.72 -14.52
N TYR A 340 6.35 9.78 -13.98
CA TYR A 340 5.16 9.41 -14.73
C TYR A 340 4.94 10.33 -15.94
N MET A 341 5.16 11.64 -15.77
CA MET A 341 5.07 12.61 -16.86
C MET A 341 6.16 12.40 -17.91
N GLU A 342 7.38 12.06 -17.51
CA GLU A 342 8.46 11.69 -18.44
C GLU A 342 8.04 10.51 -19.33
N ILE A 343 7.48 9.46 -18.72
CA ILE A 343 7.03 8.25 -19.45
C ILE A 343 5.93 8.59 -20.46
N ILE A 344 4.86 9.27 -20.06
CA ILE A 344 3.73 9.54 -20.97
C ILE A 344 4.07 10.55 -22.07
N ASN A 345 5.13 11.35 -21.90
CA ASN A 345 5.59 12.29 -22.91
C ASN A 345 6.62 11.70 -23.88
N SER A 346 7.13 10.50 -23.61
CA SER A 346 8.08 9.79 -24.46
C SER A 346 7.50 9.49 -25.85
N ALA A 347 8.39 9.38 -26.85
CA ALA A 347 8.01 9.00 -28.21
C ALA A 347 7.44 7.57 -28.26
N SER A 348 8.06 6.63 -27.52
CA SER A 348 7.60 5.25 -27.39
C SER A 348 6.17 5.15 -26.85
N PHE A 349 5.84 5.88 -25.78
CA PHE A 349 4.47 5.91 -25.24
C PHE A 349 3.47 6.48 -26.25
N LYS A 350 3.78 7.62 -26.88
CA LYS A 350 2.89 8.27 -27.86
C LYS A 350 2.60 7.37 -29.06
N LEU A 351 3.63 6.70 -29.58
CA LEU A 351 3.48 5.70 -30.63
C LEU A 351 2.61 4.53 -30.17
N GLY A 352 2.88 4.01 -28.97
CA GLY A 352 2.05 2.98 -28.33
C GLY A 352 0.57 3.37 -28.32
N VAL A 353 0.24 4.59 -27.89
CA VAL A 353 -1.15 5.09 -27.86
C VAL A 353 -1.83 4.99 -29.22
N LYS A 354 -1.13 5.37 -30.30
CA LYS A 354 -1.67 5.28 -31.67
C LYS A 354 -1.90 3.81 -32.07
N ILE A 355 -0.93 2.93 -31.80
CA ILE A 355 -1.05 1.49 -32.10
C ILE A 355 -2.21 0.86 -31.31
N GLY A 356 -2.38 1.20 -30.03
CA GLY A 356 -3.46 0.70 -29.18
C GLY A 356 -4.84 1.10 -29.70
N LYS A 357 -5.00 2.35 -30.15
CA LYS A 357 -6.23 2.84 -30.81
C LYS A 357 -6.52 2.08 -32.10
N MET A 358 -5.49 1.92 -32.94
CA MET A 358 -5.57 1.17 -34.20
C MET A 358 -5.98 -0.29 -33.98
N ALA A 359 -5.48 -0.94 -32.93
CA ALA A 359 -5.77 -2.34 -32.61
C ALA A 359 -7.16 -2.58 -32.00
N LYS A 360 -7.78 -1.56 -31.38
CA LYS A 360 -9.03 -1.70 -30.61
C LYS A 360 -10.20 -2.36 -31.37
N PRO A 361 -10.48 -2.04 -32.65
CA PRO A 361 -11.58 -2.66 -33.39
C PRO A 361 -11.48 -4.20 -33.47
N LEU A 362 -10.27 -4.76 -33.50
CA LEU A 362 -10.02 -6.19 -33.65
C LEU A 362 -10.58 -7.04 -32.50
N LYS A 363 -10.83 -6.43 -31.32
CA LYS A 363 -11.50 -7.11 -30.21
C LYS A 363 -12.86 -7.69 -30.61
N LYS A 364 -13.62 -6.98 -31.45
CA LYS A 364 -14.96 -7.39 -31.88
C LYS A 364 -14.90 -8.50 -32.92
N SER A 365 -13.86 -8.51 -33.74
CA SER A 365 -13.71 -9.45 -34.86
C SER A 365 -13.00 -10.73 -34.48
N ILE A 366 -12.16 -10.72 -33.43
CA ILE A 366 -11.31 -11.84 -33.03
C ILE A 366 -11.51 -12.11 -31.54
N GLY A 367 -12.23 -13.19 -31.20
CA GLY A 367 -12.55 -13.53 -29.81
C GLY A 367 -11.33 -13.79 -28.91
N SER A 368 -10.20 -14.21 -29.48
CA SER A 368 -8.94 -14.44 -28.76
C SER A 368 -7.98 -13.25 -28.78
N PHE A 369 -8.38 -12.11 -29.34
CA PHE A 369 -7.49 -10.96 -29.55
C PHE A 369 -6.87 -10.46 -28.25
N GLU A 370 -7.67 -10.20 -27.23
CA GLU A 370 -7.18 -9.67 -25.96
C GLU A 370 -6.17 -10.61 -25.30
N LYS A 371 -6.43 -11.93 -25.31
CA LYS A 371 -5.51 -12.91 -24.73
C LYS A 371 -4.19 -13.01 -25.49
N ASN A 372 -4.25 -13.02 -26.83
CA ASN A 372 -3.11 -13.34 -27.69
C ASN A 372 -2.27 -12.12 -28.10
N TYR A 373 -2.88 -10.93 -28.14
CA TYR A 373 -2.25 -9.69 -28.60
C TYR A 373 -1.98 -8.76 -27.43
N VAL A 374 -3.02 -8.40 -26.67
CA VAL A 374 -2.89 -7.47 -25.55
C VAL A 374 -2.21 -8.15 -24.35
N GLY A 375 -2.60 -9.39 -24.04
CA GLY A 375 -2.04 -10.18 -22.95
C GLY A 375 -0.65 -10.75 -23.22
N LEU A 376 -0.06 -10.53 -24.40
CA LEU A 376 1.31 -10.95 -24.75
C LEU A 376 2.08 -9.82 -25.41
N LEU A 377 1.66 -8.57 -25.19
CA LEU A 377 2.10 -7.40 -25.93
C LEU A 377 3.61 -7.20 -25.84
N SER A 378 4.16 -7.13 -24.63
CA SER A 378 5.59 -6.90 -24.35
C SER A 378 6.51 -7.91 -25.04
N ARG A 379 6.03 -9.15 -25.24
CA ARG A 379 6.73 -10.20 -26.00
C ARG A 379 6.70 -9.96 -27.51
N ARG A 380 5.64 -9.34 -28.01
CA ARG A 380 5.44 -9.01 -29.43
C ARG A 380 6.09 -7.69 -29.84
N VAL A 381 6.46 -6.84 -28.88
CA VAL A 381 7.09 -5.53 -29.12
C VAL A 381 8.42 -5.39 -28.37
N SER A 382 9.15 -6.50 -28.20
CA SER A 382 10.39 -6.50 -27.40
C SER A 382 11.49 -5.62 -28.00
N THR A 383 11.57 -5.54 -29.33
CA THR A 383 12.47 -4.66 -30.08
C THR A 383 11.68 -3.79 -31.06
N LYS A 384 12.32 -2.77 -31.64
CA LYS A 384 11.71 -1.96 -32.71
C LYS A 384 11.28 -2.83 -33.90
N ASP A 385 12.10 -3.80 -34.30
CA ASP A 385 11.77 -4.74 -35.38
C ASP A 385 10.59 -5.65 -35.04
N ASP A 386 10.51 -6.13 -33.80
CA ASP A 386 9.33 -6.86 -33.32
C ASP A 386 8.08 -5.97 -33.41
N CYS A 387 8.19 -4.68 -33.04
CA CYS A 387 7.11 -3.72 -33.16
C CYS A 387 6.65 -3.52 -34.62
N ILE A 388 7.58 -3.42 -35.58
CA ILE A 388 7.27 -3.34 -37.02
C ILE A 388 6.48 -4.57 -37.47
N ARG A 389 6.93 -5.77 -37.09
CA ARG A 389 6.22 -7.03 -37.39
C ARG A 389 4.83 -7.04 -36.75
N PHE A 390 4.72 -6.60 -35.50
CA PHE A 390 3.46 -6.53 -34.77
C PHE A 390 2.47 -5.57 -35.44
N VAL A 391 2.90 -4.36 -35.77
CA VAL A 391 2.07 -3.36 -36.47
C VAL A 391 1.61 -3.90 -37.82
N THR A 392 2.49 -4.57 -38.56
CA THR A 392 2.14 -5.19 -39.85
C THR A 392 1.06 -6.26 -39.70
N ASP A 393 1.17 -7.16 -38.70
CA ASP A 393 0.13 -8.17 -38.41
C ASP A 393 -1.20 -7.52 -38.00
N ILE A 394 -1.17 -6.45 -37.17
CA ILE A 394 -2.39 -5.70 -36.80
C ILE A 394 -3.04 -5.09 -38.06
N SER A 395 -2.28 -4.45 -38.93
CA SER A 395 -2.80 -3.86 -40.17
C SER A 395 -3.39 -4.91 -41.10
N GLN A 396 -2.74 -6.05 -41.27
CA GLN A 396 -3.28 -7.17 -42.06
C GLN A 396 -4.63 -7.66 -41.52
N LYS A 397 -4.73 -7.83 -40.20
CA LYS A 397 -6.00 -8.22 -39.56
C LYS A 397 -7.09 -7.18 -39.71
N LEU A 398 -6.75 -5.90 -39.64
CA LEU A 398 -7.71 -4.81 -39.86
C LEU A 398 -8.26 -4.83 -41.28
N VAL A 399 -7.41 -5.09 -42.28
CA VAL A 399 -7.84 -5.25 -43.68
C VAL A 399 -8.78 -6.45 -43.82
N MET A 400 -8.43 -7.60 -43.24
CA MET A 400 -9.25 -8.82 -43.32
C MET A 400 -10.64 -8.69 -42.69
N HIS A 401 -10.82 -7.73 -41.77
CA HIS A 401 -12.06 -7.52 -41.04
C HIS A 401 -12.73 -6.17 -41.34
N ASP A 402 -12.40 -5.54 -42.47
CA ASP A 402 -12.95 -4.25 -42.91
C ASP A 402 -12.87 -3.13 -41.84
N GLY A 403 -11.90 -3.23 -40.94
CA GLY A 403 -11.68 -2.32 -39.81
C GLY A 403 -10.58 -1.29 -40.07
N MET A 404 -10.03 -1.25 -41.29
CA MET A 404 -8.85 -0.46 -41.60
C MET A 404 -9.10 1.06 -41.49
N TRP A 405 -8.26 1.72 -40.69
CA TRP A 405 -8.19 3.17 -40.60
C TRP A 405 -6.91 3.66 -41.26
N ALA A 406 -6.97 3.89 -42.58
CA ALA A 406 -5.80 4.13 -43.43
C ALA A 406 -4.90 5.28 -42.92
N THR A 407 -5.50 6.41 -42.53
CA THR A 407 -4.75 7.57 -42.01
C THR A 407 -3.98 7.23 -40.72
N MET A 408 -4.61 6.57 -39.76
CA MET A 408 -3.95 6.16 -38.52
C MET A 408 -2.84 5.13 -38.77
N CYS A 409 -3.06 4.21 -39.72
CA CYS A 409 -2.03 3.23 -40.10
C CYS A 409 -0.82 3.92 -40.71
N ALA A 410 -1.02 4.90 -41.60
CA ALA A 410 0.06 5.68 -42.19
C ALA A 410 0.84 6.46 -41.12
N GLU A 411 0.14 7.18 -40.22
CA GLU A 411 0.78 7.89 -39.12
C GLU A 411 1.60 6.98 -38.19
N VAL A 412 1.09 5.79 -37.87
CA VAL A 412 1.82 4.80 -37.06
C VAL A 412 3.09 4.34 -37.78
N CYS A 413 3.02 4.06 -39.09
CA CYS A 413 4.17 3.68 -39.88
C CYS A 413 5.23 4.79 -39.95
N ASP A 414 4.80 6.04 -40.15
CA ASP A 414 5.69 7.20 -40.21
C ASP A 414 6.37 7.46 -38.86
N ASP A 415 5.61 7.44 -37.76
CA ASP A 415 6.16 7.60 -36.41
C ASP A 415 7.17 6.47 -36.09
N LEU A 416 6.85 5.23 -36.45
CA LEU A 416 7.72 4.08 -36.20
C LEU A 416 8.99 4.12 -37.06
N ALA A 417 8.90 4.62 -38.30
CA ALA A 417 10.07 4.83 -39.15
C ALA A 417 11.02 5.88 -38.54
N ASN A 418 10.47 6.98 -38.04
CA ASN A 418 11.22 8.11 -37.49
C ASN A 418 11.73 7.89 -36.05
N LEU A 419 11.17 6.95 -35.29
CA LEU A 419 11.61 6.64 -33.92
C LEU A 419 12.99 5.96 -33.94
N SER A 420 14.01 6.54 -33.31
CA SER A 420 15.33 5.90 -33.24
C SER A 420 15.32 4.66 -32.34
N GLU A 421 16.25 3.72 -32.55
CA GLU A 421 16.39 2.54 -31.68
C GLU A 421 16.71 2.91 -30.23
N SER A 422 17.48 3.98 -30.00
CA SER A 422 17.82 4.46 -28.66
C SER A 422 16.64 5.09 -27.92
N GLU A 423 15.65 5.61 -28.64
CA GLU A 423 14.42 6.17 -28.05
C GLU A 423 13.31 5.12 -27.88
N TYR A 424 13.52 3.94 -28.45
CA TYR A 424 12.58 2.82 -28.34
C TYR A 424 12.67 2.17 -26.96
N ASP A 425 11.58 2.23 -26.22
CA ASP A 425 11.42 1.56 -24.93
C ASP A 425 10.14 0.71 -24.99
N LYS A 426 10.32 -0.61 -24.89
CA LYS A 426 9.23 -1.59 -25.01
C LYS A 426 8.17 -1.42 -23.92
N ASP A 427 8.55 -1.03 -22.70
CA ASP A 427 7.63 -0.97 -21.57
C ASP A 427 6.84 0.36 -21.62
N GLN A 428 7.48 1.46 -22.06
CA GLN A 428 6.82 2.73 -22.35
C GLN A 428 5.84 2.59 -23.53
N LEU A 429 6.26 1.91 -24.61
CA LEU A 429 5.39 1.63 -25.75
C LEU A 429 4.21 0.72 -25.36
N SER A 430 4.47 -0.32 -24.57
CA SER A 430 3.42 -1.22 -24.08
C SER A 430 2.42 -0.48 -23.19
N PHE A 431 2.89 0.39 -22.31
CA PHE A 431 2.00 1.25 -21.51
C PHE A 431 1.17 2.18 -22.40
N GLY A 432 1.80 2.84 -23.38
CA GLY A 432 1.10 3.67 -24.36
C GLY A 432 0.01 2.90 -25.10
N PHE A 433 0.32 1.70 -25.57
CA PHE A 433 -0.65 0.81 -26.22
C PHE A 433 -1.83 0.50 -25.30
N LEU A 434 -1.58 0.13 -24.06
CA LEU A 434 -2.66 -0.16 -23.10
C LEU A 434 -3.53 1.07 -22.86
N ASP A 435 -2.93 2.27 -22.77
CA ASP A 435 -3.68 3.52 -22.60
C ASP A 435 -4.54 3.85 -23.82
N GLY A 436 -3.97 3.77 -25.02
CA GLY A 436 -4.69 3.94 -26.27
C GLY A 436 -5.81 2.92 -26.43
N TYR A 437 -5.55 1.64 -26.14
CA TYR A 437 -6.50 0.55 -26.29
C TYR A 437 -7.65 0.62 -25.29
N PHE A 438 -7.40 0.91 -24.01
CA PHE A 438 -8.45 0.89 -22.99
C PHE A 438 -9.20 2.22 -22.82
N LYS A 439 -8.62 3.37 -23.17
CA LYS A 439 -9.34 4.65 -23.16
C LYS A 439 -10.15 4.90 -24.43
N TYR A 440 -9.70 4.36 -25.56
CA TYR A 440 -10.40 4.58 -26.81
C TYR A 440 -11.65 3.73 -26.89
N GLU A 441 -12.79 4.40 -27.03
CA GLU A 441 -14.01 3.79 -27.51
C GLU A 441 -14.04 3.97 -29.03
N PRO A 442 -14.04 2.89 -29.83
CA PRO A 442 -14.24 2.99 -31.26
C PRO A 442 -15.51 3.80 -31.52
N THR A 443 -15.37 4.87 -32.28
CA THR A 443 -16.50 5.70 -32.68
C THR A 443 -17.51 4.79 -33.38
N ASP A 444 -18.58 4.44 -32.68
CA ASP A 444 -19.74 3.84 -33.30
C ASP A 444 -20.30 4.94 -34.21
N LYS A 445 -19.97 4.88 -35.50
CA LYS A 445 -20.31 5.92 -36.47
C LYS A 445 -21.80 6.25 -36.44
N LYS A 446 -22.66 5.27 -36.10
CA LYS A 446 -24.09 5.47 -35.92
C LYS A 446 -24.40 6.29 -34.67
N LYS A 447 -23.80 5.95 -33.52
CA LYS A 447 -23.98 6.72 -32.27
C LYS A 447 -23.33 8.10 -32.29
N ASP A 448 -22.20 8.25 -32.97
CA ASP A 448 -21.52 9.55 -33.15
C ASP A 448 -22.32 10.45 -34.09
N PHE A 449 -22.83 9.90 -35.19
CA PHE A 449 -23.77 10.60 -36.07
C PHE A 449 -25.04 10.98 -35.32
N GLN A 450 -25.61 10.06 -34.54
CA GLN A 450 -26.77 10.31 -33.70
C GLN A 450 -26.52 11.43 -32.67
N ARG A 451 -25.40 11.42 -31.96
CA ARG A 451 -25.04 12.49 -31.01
C ARG A 451 -24.83 13.85 -31.69
N ARG A 452 -24.24 13.87 -32.89
CA ARG A 452 -24.08 15.11 -33.66
C ARG A 452 -25.43 15.65 -34.13
N LEU A 453 -26.33 14.78 -34.58
CA LEU A 453 -27.70 15.13 -34.94
C LEU A 453 -28.49 15.65 -33.73
N GLU A 454 -28.46 14.94 -32.59
CA GLU A 454 -29.10 15.36 -31.34
C GLU A 454 -28.57 16.72 -30.87
N LYS A 455 -27.27 16.97 -31.02
CA LYS A 455 -26.66 18.26 -30.68
C LYS A 455 -27.12 19.39 -31.63
N ILE A 456 -27.14 19.15 -32.94
CA ILE A 456 -27.65 20.13 -33.92
C ILE A 456 -29.12 20.44 -33.63
N LEU A 457 -29.94 19.43 -33.33
CA LEU A 457 -31.35 19.64 -32.96
C LEU A 457 -31.49 20.49 -31.69
N ALA A 458 -30.67 20.24 -30.67
CA ALA A 458 -30.69 21.02 -29.44
C ALA A 458 -30.19 22.47 -29.62
N ASP A 459 -29.15 22.68 -30.43
CA ASP A 459 -28.56 24.00 -30.65
C ASP A 459 -29.47 24.92 -31.48
N TYR A 460 -30.40 24.36 -32.27
CA TYR A 460 -31.28 25.10 -33.18
C TYR A 460 -32.79 24.92 -32.88
N SER A 461 -33.17 24.26 -31.79
CA SER A 461 -34.59 23.97 -31.46
C SER A 461 -35.46 25.21 -31.34
N ASP A 462 -34.87 26.32 -30.89
CA ASP A 462 -35.57 27.57 -30.57
C ASP A 462 -35.41 28.62 -31.69
N ASN A 463 -34.81 28.24 -32.82
CA ASN A 463 -34.61 29.13 -33.96
C ASN A 463 -35.83 29.09 -34.89
N GLU A 464 -36.65 30.15 -34.85
CA GLU A 464 -37.90 30.22 -35.64
C GLU A 464 -37.67 30.16 -37.16
N ASP A 465 -36.53 30.63 -37.65
CA ASP A 465 -36.18 30.64 -39.08
C ASP A 465 -35.81 29.24 -39.60
N LEU A 466 -35.51 28.29 -38.71
CA LEU A 466 -35.05 26.93 -39.04
C LEU A 466 -36.03 25.84 -38.59
N LYS A 467 -37.24 26.24 -38.18
CA LYS A 467 -38.22 25.36 -37.54
C LYS A 467 -38.66 24.18 -38.42
N ASP A 468 -38.76 24.40 -39.73
CA ASP A 468 -39.14 23.37 -40.70
C ASP A 468 -37.99 22.38 -40.94
N GLU A 469 -36.76 22.86 -41.02
CA GLU A 469 -35.53 22.05 -41.16
C GLU A 469 -35.29 21.19 -39.91
N VAL A 470 -35.43 21.76 -38.72
CA VAL A 470 -35.31 21.07 -37.43
C VAL A 470 -36.40 19.99 -37.29
N SER A 471 -37.62 20.27 -37.73
CA SER A 471 -38.72 19.29 -37.71
C SER A 471 -38.47 18.10 -38.65
N LYS A 472 -37.92 18.34 -39.84
CA LYS A 472 -37.51 17.27 -40.77
C LYS A 472 -36.36 16.42 -40.21
N LEU A 473 -35.40 17.06 -39.55
CA LEU A 473 -34.28 16.37 -38.89
C LEU A 473 -34.75 15.50 -37.71
N ASN A 474 -35.72 15.96 -36.91
CA ASN A 474 -36.32 15.19 -35.83
C ASN A 474 -36.98 13.91 -36.34
N LEU A 475 -37.74 13.98 -37.44
CA LEU A 475 -38.36 12.81 -38.07
C LEU A 475 -37.32 11.77 -38.53
N ILE A 476 -36.17 12.23 -39.07
CA ILE A 476 -35.07 11.34 -39.47
C ILE A 476 -34.44 10.66 -38.25
N VAL A 477 -34.27 11.38 -37.14
CA VAL A 477 -33.73 10.82 -35.89
C VAL A 477 -34.68 9.78 -35.29
N ASP A 478 -35.98 10.04 -35.27
CA ASP A 478 -36.99 9.10 -34.78
C ASP A 478 -37.05 7.82 -35.64
N ASP A 479 -36.96 7.96 -36.97
CA ASP A 479 -36.98 6.82 -37.89
C ASP A 479 -35.71 5.95 -37.75
N ILE A 480 -34.57 6.55 -37.40
CA ILE A 480 -33.32 5.84 -37.07
C ILE A 480 -33.43 5.13 -35.72
N ASN A 481 -34.12 5.72 -34.74
CA ASN A 481 -34.31 5.15 -33.40
C ASN A 481 -35.29 3.96 -33.42
N HIS A 482 -36.30 3.96 -34.27
CA HIS A 482 -37.29 2.89 -34.41
C HIS A 482 -36.82 1.67 -35.24
N LYS A 483 -35.70 1.77 -35.96
CA LYS A 483 -35.09 0.67 -36.73
C LYS A 483 -33.96 -0.06 -35.99
N ASN A 484 -33.75 0.24 -34.70
CA ASN A 484 -32.93 -0.52 -33.76
C ASN A 484 -33.85 -1.36 -32.86
#